data_AF-A0A915L970-F1
#
_entry.id   AF-A0A915L970-F1
#
_cell.length_a   1.000
_cell.length_b   1.000
_cell.length_c   1.000
_cell.angle_alpha   90.00
_cell.angle_beta   90.00
_cell.angle_gamma   90.00
#
_symmetry.space_group_name_H-M   'P 1'
#
loop_
_entity.id
_entity.type
_entity.pdbx_description
1 polymer ?
#
loop_
_entity_poly.entity_id
_entity_poly.type
_entity_poly.pdbx_seq_one_letter_code
_entity_poly.pdbx_strand_id
1 'polypeptide(L)'
;MDTRFCNRYFPVFENYLEFPAMICAGYRDGKYDACQGDSGGPLITEMEEEDDSSKKYFTLVGAVSFGEGCAEPNQPGIYTRISNYLDWLDTKMKKMCA
;
A
#
# COMPACT_ATOMS: atom_id res chain seq x y z
N MET A 1 -2.94 0.33 -9.59
CA MET A 1 -4.41 0.44 -9.74
C MET A 1 -4.80 1.91 -9.60
N ASP A 2 -5.79 2.42 -10.34
CA ASP A 2 -6.25 3.82 -10.21
C ASP A 2 -7.04 4.01 -8.90
N THR A 3 -6.73 5.06 -8.14
CA THR A 3 -7.47 5.44 -6.92
C THR A 3 -8.98 5.51 -7.15
N ARG A 4 -9.45 6.06 -8.27
CA ARG A 4 -10.89 6.16 -8.60
C ARG A 4 -11.56 4.79 -8.71
N PHE A 5 -10.83 3.80 -9.20
CA PHE A 5 -11.32 2.42 -9.26
C PHE A 5 -11.52 1.87 -7.85
N CYS A 6 -10.57 2.14 -6.95
CA CYS A 6 -10.64 1.70 -5.57
C CYS A 6 -11.82 2.32 -4.80
N ASN A 7 -12.05 3.63 -4.98
CA ASN A 7 -13.15 4.36 -4.32
C ASN A 7 -14.52 3.78 -4.68
N ARG A 8 -14.66 3.27 -5.91
CA ARG A 8 -15.90 2.68 -6.39
C ARG A 8 -16.26 1.39 -5.64
N TYR A 9 -15.26 0.63 -5.20
CA TYR A 9 -15.47 -0.63 -4.47
C TYR A 9 -15.62 -0.44 -2.97
N PHE A 10 -15.01 0.62 -2.42
CA PHE A 10 -15.12 0.97 -1.01
C PHE A 10 -15.87 2.31 -0.78
N PRO A 11 -17.09 2.51 -1.34
CA PRO A 11 -17.81 3.78 -1.26
C PRO A 11 -18.33 4.07 0.15
N VAL A 12 -18.55 3.03 0.97
CA VAL A 12 -18.95 3.19 2.39
C VAL A 12 -17.87 3.91 3.19
N PHE A 13 -16.61 3.86 2.72
CA PHE A 13 -15.48 4.53 3.34
C PHE A 13 -15.12 5.85 2.65
N GLU A 14 -15.98 6.47 1.83
CA GLU A 14 -15.75 7.83 1.28
C GLU A 14 -15.44 8.88 2.37
N ASN A 15 -15.81 8.61 3.63
CA ASN A 15 -15.49 9.44 4.80
C ASN A 15 -14.38 8.87 5.72
N TYR A 16 -13.80 7.71 5.41
CA TYR A 16 -12.83 6.99 6.25
C TYR A 16 -11.50 6.67 5.53
N LEU A 17 -11.53 6.51 4.20
CA LEU A 17 -10.34 6.42 3.36
C LEU A 17 -9.83 7.83 3.11
N GLU A 18 -9.08 8.37 4.06
CA GLU A 18 -8.23 9.52 3.78
C GLU A 18 -7.16 9.05 2.78
N PHE A 19 -7.36 9.31 1.49
CA PHE A 19 -6.40 8.91 0.45
C PHE A 19 -4.95 9.39 0.61
N PRO A 20 -4.63 10.49 1.34
CA PRO A 20 -3.24 10.69 1.75
C PRO A 20 -2.70 9.50 2.56
N ALA A 21 -3.48 8.92 3.47
CA ALA A 21 -3.04 7.85 4.37
C ALA A 21 -3.07 6.43 3.79
N MET A 22 -3.77 6.21 2.67
CA MET A 22 -4.01 4.86 2.12
C MET A 22 -3.62 4.76 0.65
N ILE A 23 -3.22 3.55 0.24
CA ILE A 23 -2.90 3.16 -1.14
C ILE A 23 -3.61 1.85 -1.49
N CYS A 24 -4.01 1.73 -2.74
CA CYS A 24 -4.74 0.59 -3.26
C CYS A 24 -3.86 -0.20 -4.24
N ALA A 25 -3.79 -1.52 -4.07
CA ALA A 25 -3.03 -2.40 -4.96
C ALA A 25 -3.80 -3.68 -5.26
N GLY A 26 -3.54 -4.24 -6.44
CA GLY A 26 -4.27 -5.40 -6.96
C GLY A 26 -4.43 -5.31 -8.47
N TYR A 27 -4.93 -6.40 -9.04
CA TYR A 27 -5.12 -6.58 -10.47
C TYR A 27 -6.61 -6.69 -10.78
N ARG A 28 -7.03 -6.15 -11.93
CA ARG A 28 -8.46 -6.15 -12.31
C ARG A 28 -9.01 -7.55 -12.53
N ASP A 29 -8.17 -8.48 -12.97
CA ASP A 29 -8.49 -9.88 -13.16
C ASP A 29 -8.16 -10.76 -11.94
N GLY A 30 -7.85 -10.16 -10.78
CA GLY A 30 -7.49 -10.88 -9.57
C GLY A 30 -6.06 -11.43 -9.64
N LYS A 31 -5.81 -12.63 -9.12
CA LYS A 31 -4.53 -13.38 -9.11
C LYS A 31 -3.67 -13.17 -7.87
N TYR A 32 -3.28 -11.92 -7.57
CA TYR A 32 -2.37 -11.62 -6.47
C TYR A 32 -2.96 -10.56 -5.57
N ASP A 33 -2.98 -10.88 -4.28
CA ASP A 33 -3.49 -10.04 -3.22
C ASP A 33 -2.92 -10.48 -1.88
N ALA A 34 -3.03 -9.63 -0.87
CA ALA A 34 -2.79 -10.04 0.51
C ALA A 34 -4.06 -10.71 1.07
N CYS A 35 -3.91 -11.84 1.77
CA CYS A 35 -5.03 -12.58 2.33
C CYS A 35 -5.13 -12.40 3.86
N GLN A 36 -6.11 -13.08 4.45
CA GLN A 36 -6.21 -13.23 5.90
C GLN A 36 -4.93 -13.79 6.50
N GLY A 37 -4.41 -13.11 7.53
CA GLY A 37 -3.14 -13.44 8.18
C GLY A 37 -1.97 -12.58 7.73
N ASP A 38 -2.08 -11.86 6.61
CA ASP A 38 -1.00 -11.00 6.11
C ASP A 38 -1.02 -9.57 6.69
N SER A 39 -1.97 -9.27 7.58
CA SER A 39 -2.16 -7.93 8.17
C SER A 39 -0.87 -7.37 8.78
N GLY A 40 -0.54 -6.12 8.41
CA GLY A 40 0.72 -5.46 8.78
C GLY A 40 1.93 -5.86 7.94
N GLY A 41 1.79 -6.84 7.05
CA GLY A 41 2.83 -7.28 6.13
C GLY A 41 3.24 -6.20 5.12
N PRO A 42 4.44 -6.32 4.53
CA PRO A 42 4.99 -5.28 3.65
C PRO A 42 4.41 -5.36 2.22
N LEU A 43 4.01 -4.21 1.68
CA LEU A 43 3.84 -4.02 0.23
C LEU A 43 5.07 -3.31 -0.32
N ILE A 44 5.83 -4.02 -1.15
CA ILE A 44 7.12 -3.59 -1.70
C ILE A 44 7.01 -3.44 -3.21
N THR A 45 7.64 -2.41 -3.77
CA THR A 45 7.80 -2.24 -5.22
C THR A 45 9.26 -2.12 -5.59
N GLU A 46 9.62 -2.62 -6.77
CA GLU A 46 10.91 -2.33 -7.40
C GLU A 46 10.88 -0.89 -7.96
N MET A 47 11.94 -0.13 -7.72
CA MET A 47 12.16 1.21 -8.27
C MET A 47 13.55 1.27 -8.90
N GLU A 48 13.69 2.08 -9.95
CA GLU A 48 14.96 2.37 -10.62
C GLU A 48 15.59 3.64 -10.03
N GLU A 49 16.92 3.70 -9.99
CA GLU A 49 17.63 4.92 -9.59
C GLU A 49 17.50 5.98 -10.70
N GLU A 50 17.24 7.24 -10.33
CA GLU A 50 17.08 8.32 -11.33
C GLU A 50 18.33 8.50 -12.21
N ASP A 51 19.51 8.30 -11.63
CA ASP A 51 20.81 8.49 -12.29
C ASP A 51 21.38 7.21 -12.93
N ASP A 52 20.83 6.03 -12.62
CA ASP A 52 21.33 4.74 -13.08
C ASP A 52 20.22 3.68 -13.12
N SER A 53 19.56 3.54 -14.28
CA SER A 53 18.51 2.55 -14.51
C SER A 53 18.98 1.09 -14.50
N SER A 54 20.30 0.84 -14.44
CA SER A 54 20.82 -0.52 -14.23
C SER A 54 20.73 -0.98 -12.78
N LYS A 55 20.54 -0.03 -11.84
CA LYS A 55 20.36 -0.34 -10.42
C LYS A 55 18.88 -0.33 -10.05
N LYS A 56 18.52 -1.33 -9.25
CA LYS A 56 17.16 -1.54 -8.78
C LYS A 56 17.13 -1.61 -7.27
N TYR A 57 16.13 -1.00 -6.67
CA TYR A 57 15.90 -1.01 -5.24
C TYR A 57 14.48 -1.43 -4.92
N PHE A 58 14.33 -2.13 -3.80
CA PHE A 58 13.03 -2.52 -3.27
C PHE A 58 12.59 -1.50 -2.23
N THR A 59 11.51 -0.78 -2.53
CA THR A 59 10.97 0.26 -1.67
C THR A 59 9.69 -0.24 -1.00
N LEU A 60 9.64 -0.13 0.32
CA LEU A 60 8.42 -0.37 1.10
C LEU A 60 7.44 0.80 0.86
N VAL A 61 6.35 0.53 0.15
CA VAL A 61 5.36 1.56 -0.24
C VAL A 61 4.06 1.45 0.55
N GLY A 62 3.78 0.28 1.13
CA GLY A 62 2.58 0.07 1.91
C GLY A 62 2.73 -0.96 3.02
N ALA A 63 1.77 -0.98 3.93
CA ALA A 63 1.55 -2.07 4.87
C ALA A 63 0.14 -2.64 4.69
N VAL A 64 0.00 -3.96 4.64
CA VAL A 64 -1.29 -4.65 4.48
C VAL A 64 -2.26 -4.18 5.57
N SER A 65 -3.42 -3.68 5.17
CA SER A 65 -4.41 -3.14 6.09
C SER A 65 -5.69 -4.00 6.05
N PHE A 66 -6.46 -3.91 4.98
CA PHE A 66 -7.72 -4.64 4.83
C PHE A 66 -8.10 -4.82 3.36
N GLY A 67 -9.11 -5.64 3.11
CA GLY A 67 -9.68 -5.90 1.80
C GLY A 67 -10.95 -6.73 1.95
N GLU A 68 -11.67 -6.91 0.85
CA GLU A 68 -12.77 -7.85 0.74
C GLU A 68 -12.32 -8.99 -0.17
N GLY A 69 -12.62 -10.24 0.20
CA GLY A 69 -12.14 -11.43 -0.51
C GLY A 69 -10.62 -11.62 -0.42
N CYS A 70 -10.08 -12.47 -1.30
CA CYS A 70 -8.64 -12.51 -1.56
C CYS A 70 -8.36 -12.89 -3.01
N ALA A 71 -7.57 -12.07 -3.71
CA ALA A 71 -7.13 -12.29 -5.09
C ALA A 71 -8.29 -12.41 -6.10
N GLU A 72 -9.45 -11.86 -5.75
CA GLU A 72 -10.65 -11.89 -6.59
C GLU A 72 -10.61 -10.79 -7.67
N PRO A 73 -11.19 -11.05 -8.85
CA PRO A 73 -11.30 -10.03 -9.89
C PRO A 73 -12.00 -8.78 -9.39
N ASN A 74 -11.37 -7.63 -9.68
CA ASN A 74 -11.84 -6.31 -9.31
C ASN A 74 -11.98 -6.04 -7.80
N GLN A 75 -11.40 -6.88 -6.93
CA GLN A 75 -11.32 -6.63 -5.50
C GLN A 75 -9.86 -6.33 -5.13
N PRO A 76 -9.47 -5.04 -5.08
CA PRO A 76 -8.12 -4.68 -4.69
C PRO A 76 -7.96 -4.65 -3.16
N GLY A 77 -6.78 -5.02 -2.68
CA GLY A 77 -6.37 -4.80 -1.30
C GLY A 77 -6.10 -3.33 -1.00
N ILE A 78 -6.36 -2.94 0.25
CA ILE A 78 -6.08 -1.63 0.81
C ILE A 78 -4.88 -1.73 1.76
N TYR A 79 -3.96 -0.79 1.58
CA TYR A 79 -2.71 -0.72 2.30
C TYR A 79 -2.53 0.66 2.91
N THR A 80 -1.93 0.73 4.08
CA THR A 80 -1.47 2.00 4.65
C THR A 80 -0.37 2.58 3.78
N ARG A 81 -0.46 3.85 3.36
CA ARG A 81 0.54 4.52 2.52
C ARG A 81 1.73 4.96 3.36
N ILE A 82 2.86 4.25 3.25
CA ILE A 82 4.05 4.54 4.06
C ILE A 82 4.59 5.96 3.85
N SER A 83 4.53 6.48 2.62
CA SER A 83 5.02 7.82 2.31
C SER A 83 4.31 8.93 3.10
N ASN A 84 3.08 8.71 3.57
CA ASN A 84 2.33 9.67 4.38
C ASN A 84 2.77 9.71 5.85
N TYR A 85 3.54 8.71 6.30
CA TYR A 85 3.96 8.56 7.69
C TYR A 85 5.48 8.69 7.89
N LEU A 86 6.22 9.17 6.88
CA LEU A 86 7.68 9.27 6.95
C LEU A 86 8.16 10.15 8.11
N ASP A 87 7.52 11.30 8.36
CA ASP A 87 7.90 12.19 9.48
C ASP A 87 7.70 11.53 10.85
N TRP A 88 6.59 10.80 10.99
CA TRP A 88 6.31 10.05 12.21
C TRP A 88 7.30 8.91 12.39
N LEU A 89 7.59 8.15 11.33
CA LEU A 89 8.58 7.07 11.34
C LEU A 89 9.96 7.60 11.72
N ASP A 90 10.43 8.66 11.05
CA ASP A 90 11.73 9.29 11.34
C ASP A 90 11.84 9.75 12.80
N THR A 91 10.78 10.38 13.32
CA THR A 91 10.70 10.78 14.74
C THR A 91 10.81 9.60 15.70
N LYS A 92 10.18 8.46 15.38
CA LYS A 92 10.22 7.26 16.23
C LYS A 92 11.56 6.54 16.13
N MET A 93 12.12 6.42 14.93
CA MET A 93 13.41 5.80 14.68
C MET A 93 14.54 6.55 15.39
N LYS A 94 14.57 7.88 15.27
CA LYS A 94 15.56 8.73 15.98
C LYS A 94 15.48 8.59 17.50
N LYS A 95 14.26 8.43 18.05
CA LYS A 95 14.05 8.22 19.49
C LYS A 95 14.46 6.82 19.97
N MET A 96 14.39 5.81 19.10
CA MET A 96 14.79 4.44 19.45
C MET A 96 16.31 4.24 19.43
N CYS A 97 17.05 5.08 18.69
CA CYS A 97 18.51 5.05 18.63
C CYS A 97 19.20 5.94 19.69
N ALA A 98 18.43 6.58 20.59
CA ALA A 98 18.91 7.38 21.71
C ALA A 98 18.71 6.62 23.03
#